data_AF-A0A3D0QGB7-F1
#
_entry.id   AF-A0A3D0QGB7-F1
#
_cell.length_a   1.000
_cell.length_b   1.000
_cell.length_c   1.000
_cell.angle_alpha   90.00
_cell.angle_beta   90.00
_cell.angle_gamma   90.00
#
_symmetry.space_group_name_H-M   'P 1'
#
loop_
_entity.id
_entity.type
_entity.pdbx_description
1 polymer ?
#
loop_
_entity_poly.entity_id
_entity_poly.type
_entity_poly.pdbx_seq_one_letter_code
_entity_poly.pdbx_strand_id
1 'polypeptide(L)'
;MTLVDRETITFVNLLVLFGPPGGNDWMMIVGIAALLAILWLLSVATKWITVKIWKGKAKMKNSADELRALVAHASSRLESISEEESGIHPSEGKWSKREILGHLIDSAGNNHQRFVRGQLGAEIRLPAYDQEAWVRTQGYQGESWSTLVHFWKLYNLHLIHIISNIPHEKLTNSCFIGDNPPVTLEFLVTDYIRHLRHHLEQIHA
;
A
#
# COMPACT_ATOMS: atom_id res chain seq x y z
N MET A 1 8.34 15.91 -25.67
CA MET A 1 9.76 16.33 -25.64
C MET A 1 9.95 17.13 -24.36
N THR A 2 10.58 16.51 -23.36
CA THR A 2 10.73 17.12 -22.03
C THR A 2 11.82 18.19 -22.07
N LEU A 3 11.88 19.09 -21.08
CA LEU A 3 12.95 20.11 -20.97
C LEU A 3 14.36 19.49 -21.06
N VAL A 4 14.51 18.24 -20.62
CA VAL A 4 15.74 17.44 -20.69
C VAL A 4 16.16 17.15 -22.15
N ASP A 5 15.20 16.94 -23.06
CA ASP A 5 15.50 16.65 -24.46
C ASP A 5 16.05 17.87 -25.20
N ARG A 6 15.64 19.08 -24.83
CA ARG A 6 16.10 20.32 -25.48
C ARG A 6 17.50 20.73 -25.03
N GLU A 7 17.85 20.55 -23.76
CA GLU A 7 19.18 20.89 -23.25
C GLU A 7 20.27 19.91 -23.73
N THR A 8 19.94 18.61 -23.82
CA THR A 8 20.88 17.56 -24.26
C THR A 8 21.32 17.75 -25.72
N ILE A 9 20.39 18.15 -26.60
CA ILE A 9 20.68 18.39 -28.03
C ILE A 9 21.59 19.61 -28.22
N THR A 10 21.51 20.60 -27.33
CA THR A 10 22.31 21.83 -27.45
C THR A 10 23.78 21.59 -27.09
N PHE A 11 24.05 20.70 -26.14
CA PHE A 11 25.40 20.38 -25.68
C PHE A 11 26.19 19.49 -26.68
N VAL A 12 25.51 18.52 -27.30
CA VAL A 12 26.13 17.64 -28.32
C VAL A 12 26.48 18.42 -29.59
N ASN A 13 25.65 19.39 -29.99
CA ASN A 13 25.89 20.18 -31.19
C ASN A 13 27.04 21.21 -31.04
N LEU A 14 27.37 21.64 -29.82
CA LEU A 14 28.49 22.55 -29.60
C LEU A 14 29.86 21.88 -29.78
N LEU A 15 29.95 20.57 -29.54
CA LEU A 15 31.23 19.82 -29.62
C LEU A 15 31.66 19.50 -31.06
N VAL A 16 30.74 19.55 -32.04
CA VAL A 16 31.02 19.17 -33.45
C VAL A 16 31.66 20.32 -34.25
N LEU A 17 31.60 21.56 -33.76
CA LEU A 17 32.07 22.75 -34.50
C LEU A 17 33.56 23.08 -34.31
N PHE A 18 34.28 22.39 -33.42
CA PHE A 18 35.70 22.63 -33.17
C PHE A 18 36.49 21.32 -33.30
N GLY A 19 37.29 21.20 -34.38
CA GLY A 19 38.23 20.08 -34.55
C GLY A 19 39.32 20.07 -33.46
N PRO A 20 39.96 18.92 -33.17
CA PRO A 20 40.86 18.79 -32.03
C PRO A 20 42.11 19.67 -32.22
N PRO A 21 42.44 20.58 -31.29
CA PRO A 21 43.73 21.24 -31.28
C PRO A 21 44.79 20.21 -30.85
N GLY A 22 45.92 20.16 -31.54
CA GLY A 22 47.01 19.26 -31.17
C GLY A 22 47.59 19.60 -29.80
N GLY A 23 47.70 18.61 -28.90
CA GLY A 23 48.36 18.75 -27.60
C GLY A 23 47.62 18.10 -26.43
N ASN A 24 48.30 18.04 -25.28
CA ASN A 24 47.80 17.44 -24.02
C ASN A 24 46.54 18.14 -23.47
N ASP A 25 46.29 19.39 -23.87
CA ASP A 25 45.17 20.22 -23.40
C ASP A 25 43.81 19.69 -23.89
N TRP A 26 43.75 19.09 -25.09
CA TRP A 26 42.50 18.52 -25.62
C TRP A 26 42.06 17.30 -24.80
N MET A 27 43.01 16.45 -24.41
CA MET A 27 42.73 15.30 -23.54
C MET A 27 42.25 15.75 -22.15
N MET A 28 42.76 16.86 -21.64
CA MET A 28 42.29 17.44 -20.38
C MET A 28 40.85 17.95 -20.48
N ILE A 29 40.49 18.67 -21.56
CA ILE A 29 39.14 19.18 -21.79
C ILE A 29 38.13 18.03 -21.92
N VAL A 30 38.46 16.99 -22.69
CA VAL A 30 37.61 15.79 -22.82
C VAL A 30 37.42 15.11 -21.47
N GLY A 31 38.47 15.00 -20.65
CA GLY A 31 38.41 14.45 -19.30
C GLY A 31 37.48 15.24 -18.36
N ILE A 32 37.55 16.57 -18.39
CA ILE A 32 36.68 17.45 -17.59
C ILE A 32 35.22 17.32 -18.05
N ALA A 33 34.96 17.34 -19.36
CA ALA A 33 33.61 17.19 -19.91
C ALA A 33 32.99 15.84 -19.53
N ALA A 34 33.77 14.75 -19.58
CA ALA A 34 33.34 13.43 -19.14
C ALA A 34 32.99 13.40 -17.63
N LEU A 35 33.83 14.02 -16.79
CA LEU A 35 33.57 14.12 -15.35
C LEU A 35 32.29 14.91 -15.05
N LEU A 36 32.09 16.05 -15.73
CA LEU A 36 30.88 16.86 -15.57
C LEU A 36 29.62 16.11 -16.01
N ALA A 37 29.69 15.34 -17.10
CA ALA A 37 28.59 14.50 -17.55
C ALA A 37 28.24 13.39 -16.53
N ILE A 38 29.25 12.75 -15.93
CA ILE A 38 29.05 11.75 -14.86
C ILE A 38 28.38 12.38 -13.64
N LEU A 39 28.87 13.54 -13.18
CA LEU A 39 28.29 14.26 -12.04
C LEU A 39 26.84 14.69 -12.31
N TRP A 40 26.54 15.14 -13.53
CA TRP A 40 25.18 15.47 -13.94
C TRP A 40 24.27 14.24 -13.94
N LEU A 41 24.70 13.11 -14.50
CA LEU A 41 23.94 11.85 -14.50
C LEU A 41 23.65 11.36 -13.08
N LEU A 42 24.62 11.45 -12.17
CA LEU A 42 24.43 11.12 -10.75
C LEU A 42 23.41 12.05 -10.07
N SER A 43 23.44 13.35 -10.36
CA SER A 43 22.45 14.33 -9.88
C SER A 43 21.04 14.03 -10.40
N VAL A 44 20.90 13.67 -11.68
CA VAL A 44 19.61 13.29 -12.27
C VAL A 44 19.09 12.01 -11.62
N ALA A 45 19.93 10.98 -11.46
CA ALA A 45 19.55 9.71 -10.85
C ALA A 45 19.10 9.87 -9.39
N THR A 46 19.86 10.63 -8.59
CA THR A 46 19.51 10.90 -7.18
C THR A 46 18.21 11.67 -7.04
N LYS A 47 17.95 12.67 -7.90
CA LYS A 47 16.66 13.38 -7.94
C LYS A 47 15.51 12.43 -8.28
N TRP A 48 15.68 11.57 -9.29
CA TRP A 48 14.68 10.56 -9.67
C TRP A 48 14.36 9.58 -8.54
N ILE A 49 15.39 9.05 -7.88
CA ILE A 49 15.23 8.14 -6.72
C ILE A 49 14.48 8.84 -5.59
N THR A 50 14.86 10.07 -5.26
CA THR A 50 14.22 10.85 -4.18
C THR A 50 12.75 11.10 -4.48
N VAL A 51 12.40 11.47 -5.72
CA VAL A 51 11.01 11.66 -6.15
C VAL A 51 10.22 10.35 -6.01
N LYS A 52 10.80 9.22 -6.42
CA LYS A 52 10.14 7.90 -6.30
C LYS A 52 9.83 7.59 -4.83
N ILE A 53 10.82 7.72 -3.94
CA ILE A 53 10.69 7.50 -2.50
C ILE A 53 9.61 8.41 -1.90
N TRP A 54 9.65 9.70 -2.23
CA TRP A 54 8.65 10.66 -1.74
C TRP A 54 7.23 10.29 -2.19
N LYS A 55 7.04 9.90 -3.45
CA LYS A 55 5.73 9.52 -3.98
C LYS A 55 5.11 8.35 -3.24
N GLY A 56 5.84 7.25 -3.02
CA GLY A 56 5.21 6.12 -2.32
C GLY A 56 5.15 6.30 -0.80
N LYS A 57 6.02 7.12 -0.18
CA LYS A 57 5.78 7.61 1.21
C LYS A 57 4.47 8.39 1.30
N ALA A 58 4.23 9.32 0.37
CA ALA A 58 2.98 10.07 0.29
C ALA A 58 1.78 9.12 0.05
N LYS A 59 1.95 8.07 -0.76
CA LYS A 59 0.90 7.09 -1.01
C LYS A 59 0.51 6.29 0.22
N MET A 60 1.47 5.74 0.97
CA MET A 60 1.16 5.03 2.22
C MET A 60 0.58 5.94 3.29
N LYS A 61 1.06 7.19 3.37
CA LYS A 61 0.44 8.20 4.22
C LYS A 61 -1.04 8.42 3.84
N ASN A 62 -1.34 8.56 2.56
CA ASN A 62 -2.71 8.72 2.08
C ASN A 62 -3.58 7.50 2.42
N SER A 63 -3.08 6.28 2.20
CA SER A 63 -3.82 5.06 2.56
C SER A 63 -4.05 4.92 4.08
N ALA A 64 -3.06 5.26 4.89
CA ALA A 64 -3.20 5.27 6.35
C ALA A 64 -4.21 6.33 6.83
N ASP A 65 -4.19 7.51 6.22
CA ASP A 65 -5.13 8.60 6.54
C ASP A 65 -6.56 8.26 6.08
N GLU A 66 -6.71 7.64 4.91
CA GLU A 66 -7.99 7.12 4.42
C GLU A 66 -8.56 6.06 5.37
N LEU A 67 -7.75 5.06 5.74
CA LEU A 67 -8.17 4.02 6.67
C LEU A 67 -8.53 4.60 8.04
N ARG A 68 -7.76 5.58 8.54
CA ARG A 68 -8.07 6.25 9.80
C ARG A 68 -9.41 6.97 9.76
N ALA A 69 -9.70 7.69 8.68
CA ALA A 69 -10.99 8.37 8.50
C ALA A 69 -12.14 7.35 8.40
N LEU A 70 -11.95 6.27 7.64
CA LEU A 70 -12.92 5.19 7.50
C LEU A 70 -13.24 4.55 8.86
N VAL A 71 -12.21 4.20 9.64
CA VAL A 71 -12.36 3.58 10.96
C VAL A 71 -13.05 4.51 11.93
N ALA A 72 -12.67 5.78 11.99
CA ALA A 72 -13.30 6.75 12.87
C ALA A 72 -14.80 6.93 12.56
N HIS A 73 -15.14 7.12 11.28
CA HIS A 73 -16.51 7.28 10.84
C HIS A 73 -17.35 6.00 11.07
N ALA A 74 -16.82 4.84 10.66
CA ALA A 74 -17.53 3.58 10.79
C ALA A 74 -17.73 3.18 12.26
N SER A 75 -16.72 3.35 13.13
CA SER A 75 -16.85 3.03 14.56
C SER A 75 -18.04 3.76 15.17
N SER A 76 -18.21 5.06 14.90
CA SER A 76 -19.33 5.84 15.44
C SER A 76 -20.69 5.29 15.00
N ARG A 77 -20.81 4.81 13.75
CA ARG A 77 -22.05 4.23 13.23
C ARG A 77 -22.30 2.81 13.72
N LEU A 78 -21.24 2.03 13.93
CA LEU A 78 -21.33 0.69 14.49
C LEU A 78 -21.77 0.75 15.96
N GLU A 79 -21.25 1.72 16.72
CA GLU A 79 -21.60 1.98 18.12
C GLU A 79 -23.10 2.37 18.29
N SER A 80 -23.78 2.83 17.23
CA SER A 80 -25.23 3.12 17.27
C SER A 80 -26.14 1.91 16.97
N ILE A 81 -25.59 0.78 16.55
CA ILE A 81 -26.36 -0.45 16.28
C ILE A 81 -26.57 -1.19 17.60
N SER A 82 -27.81 -1.61 17.87
CA SER A 82 -28.15 -2.37 19.08
C SER A 82 -27.62 -3.80 19.04
N GLU A 83 -27.45 -4.39 20.22
CA GLU A 83 -27.03 -5.78 20.37
C GLU A 83 -28.02 -6.72 19.65
N GLU A 84 -29.32 -6.48 19.81
CA GLU A 84 -30.39 -7.26 19.16
C GLU A 84 -30.34 -7.13 17.64
N GLU A 85 -30.27 -5.90 17.12
CA GLU A 85 -30.22 -5.65 15.68
C GLU A 85 -29.00 -6.30 15.02
N SER A 86 -27.84 -6.24 15.68
CA SER A 86 -26.59 -6.76 15.14
C SER A 86 -26.64 -8.27 14.85
N GLY A 87 -27.45 -9.02 15.60
CA GLY A 87 -27.59 -10.46 15.50
C GLY A 87 -28.65 -10.93 14.50
N ILE A 88 -29.41 -10.03 13.87
CA ILE A 88 -30.46 -10.40 12.92
C ILE A 88 -29.84 -10.86 11.59
N HIS A 89 -30.24 -12.05 11.13
CA HIS A 89 -29.94 -12.51 9.78
C HIS A 89 -30.94 -11.93 8.78
N PRO A 90 -30.48 -11.27 7.69
CA PRO A 90 -31.39 -10.71 6.67
C PRO A 90 -32.21 -11.78 5.94
N SER A 91 -31.64 -12.96 5.72
CA SER A 91 -32.29 -14.14 5.15
C SER A 91 -31.48 -15.42 5.43
N GLU A 92 -32.06 -16.57 5.11
CA GLU A 92 -31.39 -17.86 5.27
C GLU A 92 -30.06 -17.91 4.51
N GLY A 93 -28.99 -18.32 5.19
CA GLY A 93 -27.64 -18.40 4.63
C GLY A 93 -26.94 -17.05 4.43
N LYS A 94 -27.51 -15.94 4.91
CA LYS A 94 -26.82 -14.63 4.94
C LYS A 94 -26.27 -14.32 6.32
N TRP A 95 -25.08 -13.75 6.34
CA TRP A 95 -24.44 -13.30 7.56
C TRP A 95 -25.23 -12.19 8.25
N SER A 96 -25.31 -12.26 9.58
CA SER A 96 -25.75 -11.14 10.40
C SER A 96 -24.73 -10.00 10.38
N LYS A 97 -25.08 -8.83 10.94
CA LYS A 97 -24.12 -7.72 11.06
C LYS A 97 -22.92 -8.10 11.95
N ARG A 98 -23.13 -8.93 12.99
CA ARG A 98 -22.06 -9.51 13.82
C ARG A 98 -21.10 -10.34 13.00
N GLU A 99 -21.63 -11.25 12.19
CA GLU A 99 -20.82 -12.12 11.36
C GLU A 99 -20.06 -11.35 10.27
N ILE A 100 -20.68 -10.31 9.68
CA ILE A 100 -19.97 -9.43 8.74
C ILE A 100 -18.83 -8.68 9.45
N LEU A 101 -19.07 -8.12 10.66
CA LEU A 101 -18.01 -7.43 11.40
C LEU A 101 -16.90 -8.40 11.85
N GLY A 102 -17.27 -9.62 12.25
CA GLY A 102 -16.35 -10.71 12.54
C GLY A 102 -15.49 -11.09 11.34
N HIS A 103 -16.09 -11.22 10.15
CA HIS A 103 -15.35 -11.38 8.89
C HIS A 103 -14.35 -10.24 8.64
N LEU A 104 -14.71 -8.99 8.98
CA LEU A 104 -13.76 -7.88 8.86
C LEU A 104 -12.60 -7.99 9.85
N ILE A 105 -12.80 -8.58 11.03
CA ILE A 105 -11.74 -8.91 12.01
C ILE A 105 -10.84 -10.03 11.46
N ASP A 106 -11.42 -11.09 10.89
CA ASP A 106 -10.66 -12.17 10.23
C ASP A 106 -9.82 -11.64 9.06
N SER A 107 -10.39 -10.75 8.26
CA SER A 107 -9.69 -10.05 7.17
C SER A 107 -8.56 -9.18 7.70
N ALA A 108 -8.76 -8.48 8.83
CA ALA A 108 -7.70 -7.74 9.51
C ALA A 108 -6.56 -8.67 9.96
N GLY A 109 -6.89 -9.84 10.53
CA GLY A 109 -5.91 -10.84 10.95
C GLY A 109 -5.06 -11.39 9.81
N ASN A 110 -5.69 -11.72 8.69
CA ASN A 110 -4.99 -12.17 7.48
C ASN A 110 -4.08 -11.06 6.92
N ASN A 111 -4.59 -9.83 6.85
CA ASN A 111 -3.84 -8.70 6.29
C ASN A 111 -2.72 -8.20 7.22
N HIS A 112 -2.86 -8.35 8.54
CA HIS A 112 -1.76 -8.10 9.47
C HIS A 112 -0.51 -8.90 9.08
N GLN A 113 -0.66 -10.22 8.92
CA GLN A 113 0.44 -11.10 8.53
C GLN A 113 0.99 -10.73 7.15
N ARG A 114 0.12 -10.41 6.19
CA ARG A 114 0.53 -9.98 4.84
C ARG A 114 1.34 -8.69 4.90
N PHE A 115 0.90 -7.69 5.66
CA PHE A 115 1.58 -6.40 5.75
C PHE A 115 2.93 -6.52 6.44
N VAL A 116 3.03 -7.25 7.55
CA VAL A 116 4.29 -7.42 8.27
C VAL A 116 5.26 -8.29 7.46
N ARG A 117 4.84 -9.49 7.05
CA ARG A 117 5.73 -10.44 6.36
C ARG A 117 6.11 -9.93 4.98
N GLY A 118 5.21 -9.23 4.29
CA GLY A 118 5.45 -8.65 2.97
C GLY A 118 6.60 -7.65 2.93
N GLN A 119 7.01 -7.11 4.08
CA GLN A 119 8.17 -6.21 4.19
C GLN A 119 9.51 -6.95 4.34
N LEU A 120 9.49 -8.20 4.82
CA LEU A 120 10.70 -8.91 5.27
C LEU A 120 11.45 -9.58 4.11
N GLY A 121 10.77 -9.96 3.03
CA GLY A 121 11.36 -10.58 1.84
C GLY A 121 11.18 -9.74 0.58
N ALA A 122 11.76 -10.17 -0.55
CA ALA A 122 11.41 -9.65 -1.88
C ALA A 122 10.07 -10.23 -2.38
N GLU A 123 9.77 -11.45 -1.94
CA GLU A 123 8.48 -12.10 -2.14
C GLU A 123 7.97 -12.77 -0.85
N ILE A 124 6.65 -12.91 -0.76
CA ILE A 124 6.00 -13.73 0.27
C ILE A 124 4.95 -14.65 -0.34
N ARG A 125 4.78 -15.83 0.25
CA ARG A 125 3.75 -16.82 -0.10
C ARG A 125 2.92 -17.11 1.13
N LEU A 126 1.62 -16.87 1.06
CA LEU A 126 0.67 -17.08 2.14
C LEU A 126 -0.56 -17.81 1.62
N PRO A 127 -1.24 -18.61 2.45
CA PRO A 127 -2.46 -19.27 2.03
C PRO A 127 -3.58 -18.25 1.78
N ALA A 128 -4.54 -18.63 0.93
CA ALA A 128 -5.88 -18.04 0.96
C ALA A 128 -6.61 -18.53 2.22
N TYR A 129 -7.77 -17.93 2.51
CA TYR A 129 -8.61 -18.36 3.62
C TYR A 129 -10.06 -18.51 3.16
N ASP A 130 -10.74 -19.51 3.70
CA ASP A 130 -12.17 -19.74 3.49
C ASP A 130 -12.96 -18.87 4.47
N GLN A 131 -13.57 -17.80 3.95
CA GLN A 131 -14.28 -16.80 4.76
C GLN A 131 -15.45 -17.42 5.52
N GLU A 132 -16.19 -18.31 4.86
CA GLU A 132 -17.35 -18.98 5.45
C GLU A 132 -16.93 -19.93 6.56
N ALA A 133 -15.84 -20.69 6.36
CA ALA A 133 -15.31 -21.55 7.40
C ALA A 133 -14.77 -20.77 8.59
N TRP A 134 -14.11 -19.63 8.36
CA TRP A 134 -13.57 -18.79 9.44
C TRP A 134 -14.68 -18.17 10.29
N VAL A 135 -15.66 -17.52 9.68
CA VAL A 135 -16.81 -16.93 10.39
C VAL A 135 -17.53 -18.00 11.23
N ARG A 136 -17.79 -19.18 10.65
CA ARG A 136 -18.41 -20.30 11.39
C ARG A 136 -17.54 -20.79 12.56
N THR A 137 -16.23 -20.93 12.35
CA THR A 137 -15.30 -21.47 13.36
C THR A 137 -15.11 -20.51 14.54
N GLN A 138 -15.05 -19.21 14.26
CA GLN A 138 -14.94 -18.17 15.27
C GLN A 138 -16.24 -18.00 16.07
N GLY A 139 -17.39 -18.33 15.50
CA GLY A 139 -18.67 -18.31 16.21
C GLY A 139 -19.16 -16.91 16.56
N TYR A 140 -18.89 -15.92 15.70
CA TYR A 140 -19.15 -14.50 15.96
C TYR A 140 -20.59 -14.15 16.30
N GLN A 141 -21.55 -14.97 15.86
CA GLN A 141 -22.96 -14.79 16.21
C GLN A 141 -23.19 -14.80 17.74
N GLY A 142 -22.38 -15.56 18.49
CA GLY A 142 -22.45 -15.65 19.95
C GLY A 142 -21.63 -14.60 20.71
N GLU A 143 -20.89 -13.73 20.01
CA GLU A 143 -20.05 -12.71 20.64
C GLU A 143 -20.79 -11.37 20.79
N SER A 144 -20.47 -10.60 21.84
CA SER A 144 -21.10 -9.30 22.05
C SER A 144 -20.71 -8.34 20.93
N TRP A 145 -21.72 -7.65 20.38
CA TRP A 145 -21.53 -6.60 19.39
C TRP A 145 -20.54 -5.54 19.84
N SER A 146 -20.69 -5.05 21.07
CA SER A 146 -19.78 -4.03 21.64
C SER A 146 -18.32 -4.49 21.68
N THR A 147 -18.09 -5.78 21.95
CA THR A 147 -16.74 -6.37 21.98
C THR A 147 -16.16 -6.43 20.58
N LEU A 148 -16.94 -6.90 19.60
CA LEU A 148 -16.54 -6.94 18.19
C LEU A 148 -16.19 -5.54 17.65
N VAL A 149 -17.01 -4.52 17.93
CA VAL A 149 -16.77 -3.14 17.49
C VAL A 149 -15.48 -2.59 18.09
N HIS A 150 -15.27 -2.75 19.40
CA HIS A 150 -14.03 -2.31 20.04
C HIS A 150 -12.81 -3.03 19.49
N PHE A 151 -12.88 -4.35 19.32
CA PHE A 151 -11.76 -5.13 18.80
C PHE A 151 -11.44 -4.74 17.36
N TRP A 152 -12.44 -4.69 16.49
CA TRP A 152 -12.29 -4.25 15.10
C TRP A 152 -11.62 -2.88 15.00
N LYS A 153 -12.08 -1.91 15.81
CA LYS A 153 -11.52 -0.56 15.86
C LYS A 153 -10.05 -0.57 16.27
N LEU A 154 -9.73 -1.20 17.40
CA LEU A 154 -8.35 -1.25 17.91
C LEU A 154 -7.42 -1.99 16.97
N TYR A 155 -7.89 -3.08 16.36
CA TYR A 155 -7.09 -3.85 15.43
C TYR A 155 -6.75 -3.01 14.19
N ASN A 156 -7.74 -2.29 13.64
CA ASN A 156 -7.51 -1.41 12.51
C ASN A 156 -6.60 -0.22 12.84
N LEU A 157 -6.69 0.35 14.04
CA LEU A 157 -5.74 1.37 14.50
C LEU A 157 -4.30 0.84 14.53
N HIS A 158 -4.12 -0.43 14.92
CA HIS A 158 -2.82 -1.09 14.84
C HIS A 158 -2.37 -1.31 13.39
N LEU A 159 -3.26 -1.73 12.48
CA LEU A 159 -2.93 -1.86 11.06
C LEU A 159 -2.55 -0.51 10.43
N ILE A 160 -3.22 0.58 10.79
CA ILE A 160 -2.86 1.94 10.37
C ILE A 160 -1.42 2.27 10.79
N HIS A 161 -1.03 1.92 12.02
CA HIS A 161 0.35 2.09 12.49
C HIS A 161 1.34 1.29 11.63
N ILE A 162 1.05 0.02 11.34
CA ILE A 162 1.90 -0.82 10.48
C ILE A 162 2.02 -0.20 9.08
N ILE A 163 0.89 0.13 8.43
CA ILE A 163 0.84 0.71 7.08
C ILE A 163 1.65 2.00 7.00
N SER A 164 1.54 2.86 8.02
CA SER A 164 2.28 4.13 8.09
C SER A 164 3.81 3.94 8.13
N ASN A 165 4.28 2.76 8.54
CA ASN A 165 5.70 2.44 8.69
C ASN A 165 6.26 1.56 7.55
N ILE A 166 5.45 1.19 6.55
CA ILE A 166 5.94 0.38 5.42
C ILE A 166 7.00 1.18 4.65
N PRO A 167 8.25 0.69 4.53
CA PRO A 167 9.27 1.37 3.73
C PRO A 167 8.89 1.38 2.25
N HIS A 168 9.18 2.48 1.58
CA HIS A 168 8.79 2.72 0.20
C HIS A 168 9.24 1.60 -0.76
N GLU A 169 10.47 1.15 -0.59
CA GLU A 169 11.10 0.10 -1.41
C GLU A 169 10.43 -1.27 -1.26
N LYS A 170 9.63 -1.48 -0.20
CA LYS A 170 8.89 -2.73 0.04
C LYS A 170 7.53 -2.75 -0.64
N LEU A 171 7.02 -1.60 -1.09
CA LEU A 171 5.69 -1.49 -1.70
C LEU A 171 5.52 -2.35 -2.95
N THR A 172 6.61 -2.57 -3.69
CA THR A 172 6.64 -3.38 -4.91
C THR A 172 6.91 -4.86 -4.66
N ASN A 173 7.09 -5.30 -3.41
CA ASN A 173 7.32 -6.70 -3.10
C ASN A 173 6.15 -7.56 -3.56
N SER A 174 6.46 -8.71 -4.15
CA SER A 174 5.46 -9.63 -4.70
C SER A 174 4.84 -10.48 -3.59
N CYS A 175 3.51 -10.52 -3.57
CA CYS A 175 2.72 -11.28 -2.61
C CYS A 175 1.87 -12.31 -3.34
N PHE A 176 2.13 -13.59 -3.07
CA PHE A 176 1.35 -14.72 -3.58
C PHE A 176 0.37 -15.18 -2.49
N ILE A 177 -0.93 -15.07 -2.75
CA ILE A 177 -1.99 -15.41 -1.81
C ILE A 177 -2.85 -16.53 -2.38
N GLY A 178 -2.70 -17.74 -1.84
CA GLY A 178 -3.27 -18.95 -2.42
C GLY A 178 -2.77 -19.15 -3.86
N ASP A 179 -3.68 -19.54 -4.75
CA ASP A 179 -3.38 -19.81 -6.16
C ASP A 179 -3.58 -18.59 -7.09
N ASN A 180 -3.80 -17.41 -6.51
CA ASN A 180 -4.01 -16.18 -7.29
C ASN A 180 -2.70 -15.67 -7.92
N PRO A 181 -2.79 -14.93 -9.05
CA PRO A 181 -1.65 -14.19 -9.58
C PRO A 181 -1.02 -13.27 -8.53
N PRO A 182 0.31 -13.08 -8.55
CA PRO A 182 0.98 -12.25 -7.56
C PRO A 182 0.52 -10.80 -7.67
N VAL A 183 0.36 -10.16 -6.52
CA VAL A 183 0.05 -8.73 -6.39
C VAL A 183 1.16 -8.03 -5.59
N THR A 184 1.20 -6.71 -5.62
CA THR A 184 2.17 -5.96 -4.81
C THR A 184 1.69 -5.81 -3.36
N LEU A 185 2.62 -5.58 -2.42
CA LEU A 185 2.25 -5.20 -1.05
C LEU A 185 1.37 -3.96 -1.02
N GLU A 186 1.66 -2.98 -1.88
CA GLU A 186 0.82 -1.79 -2.06
C GLU A 186 -0.62 -2.12 -2.47
N PHE A 187 -0.79 -3.08 -3.39
CA PHE A 187 -2.12 -3.52 -3.81
C PHE A 187 -2.88 -4.12 -2.63
N LEU A 188 -2.25 -4.97 -1.82
CA LEU A 188 -2.91 -5.56 -0.65
C LEU A 188 -3.42 -4.51 0.34
N VAL A 189 -2.66 -3.43 0.57
CA VAL A 189 -3.09 -2.32 1.45
C VAL A 189 -4.32 -1.62 0.88
N THR A 190 -4.29 -1.28 -0.40
CA THR A 190 -5.41 -0.54 -1.03
C THR A 190 -6.66 -1.41 -1.23
N ASP A 191 -6.48 -2.69 -1.54
CA ASP A 191 -7.56 -3.69 -1.63
C ASP A 191 -8.23 -3.93 -0.27
N TYR A 192 -7.45 -3.98 0.81
CA TYR A 192 -7.98 -4.10 2.17
C TYR A 192 -8.93 -2.95 2.54
N ILE A 193 -8.55 -1.71 2.23
CA ILE A 193 -9.38 -0.52 2.52
C ILE A 193 -10.69 -0.56 1.72
N ARG A 194 -10.62 -0.92 0.43
CA ARG A 194 -11.81 -1.12 -0.42
C ARG A 194 -12.72 -2.23 0.12
N HIS A 195 -12.14 -3.35 0.54
CA HIS A 195 -12.87 -4.48 1.12
C HIS A 195 -13.60 -4.08 2.41
N LEU A 196 -12.93 -3.36 3.31
CA LEU A 196 -13.57 -2.81 4.52
C LEU A 196 -14.77 -1.94 4.16
N ARG A 197 -14.60 -0.99 3.25
CA ARG A 197 -15.67 -0.07 2.83
C ARG A 197 -16.90 -0.83 2.32
N HIS A 198 -16.69 -1.82 1.44
CA HIS A 198 -17.77 -2.62 0.87
C HIS A 198 -18.60 -3.33 1.94
N HIS A 199 -17.97 -3.98 2.92
CA HIS A 199 -18.71 -4.71 3.96
C HIS A 199 -19.28 -3.78 5.05
N LEU A 200 -18.64 -2.65 5.34
CA LEU A 200 -19.23 -1.63 6.21
C LEU A 200 -20.50 -1.03 5.60
N GLU A 201 -20.55 -0.86 4.28
CA GLU A 201 -21.78 -0.48 3.58
C GLU A 201 -22.86 -1.55 3.75
N GLN A 202 -22.53 -2.85 3.67
CA GLN A 202 -23.48 -3.95 3.90
C GLN A 202 -24.06 -3.95 5.33
N ILE A 203 -23.26 -3.63 6.35
CA ILE A 203 -23.74 -3.55 7.75
C ILE A 203 -24.80 -2.44 7.93
N HIS A 204 -24.74 -1.40 7.11
CA HIS A 204 -25.60 -0.23 7.21
C HIS A 204 -26.69 -0.14 6.13
N ALA A 205 -26.74 -1.10 5.22
CA ALA A 205 -27.85 -1.28 4.29
C ALA A 205 -29.09 -1.82 5.01
#